data_AF-A0A6P0I014-F1
#
_entry.id   AF-A0A6P0I014-F1
#
_cell.length_a   1.000
_cell.length_b   1.000
_cell.length_c   1.000
_cell.angle_alpha   90.00
_cell.angle_beta   90.00
_cell.angle_gamma   90.00
#
_symmetry.space_group_name_H-M   'P 1'
#
loop_
_entity.id
_entity.type
_entity.pdbx_description
1 polymer ?
#
loop_
_entity_poly.entity_id
_entity_poly.type
_entity_poly.pdbx_seq_one_letter_code
_entity_poly.pdbx_strand_id
1 'polypeptide(L)'
;MATGIPKGYTRSTLEKMNESRTKLKLQTGLASNESPDELANFEVWRYTSSKRLDEGYGNHARYLSGTAPLVAVQASAIKALHDELSLRMGFAATFEEWFEEWQLGFKNLINRPGSDPTLKTNYPIQDTGDREGWRTDPESRPQYLEWKLPKANRKFRVIEYFPRGRSEPTNSIVCSGSDSQIINQIVYYEWMPRGVEEEERFIPVNISNRQGYPIIRLYFKENSSVARVAGRNPGTGWMSFRVMQEPKQLAVSDLQRWKSKIEENFKPNGNPVSWKKGKSYYTYADWKNGYQFQILADQRPEAESLIKKALAIKEDTFKRASFYNSGAVYPDETYSDTKEYTEILGQVTPEPLMRPRLTVNFKWADLFLPTYNKKYTLVTTPGCRKLWPGLKGDANEKIV
;
A
#
# COMPACT_ATOMS: atom_id res chain seq x y z
N MET A 1 14.44 -17.99 43.15
CA MET A 1 15.73 -17.94 43.87
C MET A 1 16.73 -17.20 43.01
N ALA A 2 17.19 -16.04 43.49
CA ALA A 2 18.11 -15.17 42.75
C ALA A 2 19.55 -15.67 42.89
N THR A 3 20.27 -15.82 41.78
CA THR A 3 21.74 -15.89 41.80
C THR A 3 22.33 -15.14 40.59
N GLY A 4 23.31 -14.28 40.88
CA GLY A 4 24.44 -13.96 40.00
C GLY A 4 24.21 -12.98 38.85
N ILE A 5 24.76 -11.76 39.00
CA ILE A 5 25.06 -10.87 37.88
C ILE A 5 26.11 -11.54 36.97
N PRO A 6 25.85 -11.76 35.67
CA PRO A 6 26.85 -12.33 34.77
C PRO A 6 27.98 -11.33 34.49
N LYS A 7 29.21 -11.77 34.73
CA LYS A 7 30.47 -11.11 34.35
C LYS A 7 30.51 -10.93 32.82
N GLY A 8 30.35 -9.70 32.34
CA GLY A 8 30.44 -9.42 30.90
C GLY A 8 30.24 -7.98 30.45
N TYR A 9 30.22 -6.99 31.35
CA TYR A 9 30.19 -5.58 30.92
C TYR A 9 31.62 -5.07 30.75
N THR A 10 31.94 -4.59 29.55
CA THR A 10 33.11 -3.74 29.36
C THR A 10 32.90 -2.44 30.13
N ARG A 11 33.88 -2.06 30.96
CA ARG A 11 33.90 -0.88 31.84
C ARG A 11 33.29 0.39 31.21
N SER A 12 33.45 0.57 29.89
CA SER A 12 33.02 1.75 29.15
C SER A 12 31.51 2.01 29.13
N THR A 13 30.66 0.97 29.18
CA THR A 13 29.20 1.16 29.10
C THR A 13 28.63 1.63 30.45
N LEU A 14 29.20 1.10 31.55
CA LEU A 14 28.86 1.50 32.90
C LEU A 14 29.30 2.96 33.17
N GLU A 15 30.48 3.33 32.69
CA GLU A 15 31.01 4.71 32.76
C GLU A 15 30.12 5.70 31.98
N LYS A 16 29.69 5.36 30.75
CA LYS A 16 28.78 6.21 29.95
C LYS A 16 27.38 6.36 30.56
N MET A 17 26.89 5.33 31.24
CA MET A 17 25.64 5.41 32.00
C MET A 17 25.81 6.29 33.24
N ASN A 18 26.96 6.22 33.93
CA ASN A 18 27.26 7.07 35.07
C ASN A 18 27.48 8.54 34.67
N GLU A 19 28.12 8.84 33.54
CA GLU A 19 28.23 10.20 33.01
C GLU A 19 26.87 10.79 32.62
N SER A 20 26.01 9.99 31.98
CA SER A 20 24.64 10.42 31.64
C SER A 20 23.81 10.68 32.90
N ARG A 21 24.00 9.88 33.96
CA ARG A 21 23.38 10.08 35.28
C ARG A 21 23.81 11.39 35.95
N THR A 22 25.09 11.73 35.90
CA THR A 22 25.61 12.99 36.45
C THR A 22 25.05 14.20 35.71
N LYS A 23 24.92 14.12 34.38
CA LYS A 23 24.32 15.19 33.57
C LYS A 23 22.83 15.41 33.88
N LEU A 24 22.08 14.36 34.18
CA LEU A 24 20.67 14.46 34.55
C LEU A 24 20.46 15.15 35.91
N LYS A 25 21.35 14.89 36.89
CA LYS A 25 21.33 15.56 38.22
C LYS A 25 21.49 17.09 38.12
N LEU A 26 22.27 17.57 37.15
CA LEU A 26 22.52 18.99 36.93
C LEU A 26 21.33 19.73 36.29
N GLN A 27 20.49 19.03 35.52
CA GLN A 27 19.38 19.65 34.77
C GLN A 27 18.07 19.76 35.58
N THR A 28 17.86 18.93 36.59
CA THR A 28 16.55 18.84 37.27
C THR A 28 16.44 19.68 38.55
N GLY A 29 17.52 20.33 39.01
CA GLY A 29 17.47 21.23 40.17
C GLY A 29 17.01 20.58 41.49
N LEU A 30 17.02 19.24 41.57
CA LEU A 30 16.59 18.49 42.74
C LEU A 30 17.68 18.53 43.82
N ALA A 31 17.50 19.42 44.79
CA ALA A 31 18.20 19.38 46.07
C ALA A 31 17.41 18.52 47.07
N SER A 32 17.72 17.23 47.15
CA SER A 32 17.55 16.43 48.37
C SER A 32 18.45 15.21 48.31
N ASN A 33 19.06 14.88 49.45
CA ASN A 33 20.18 13.95 49.64
C ASN A 33 19.87 12.46 49.43
N GLU A 34 18.94 12.11 48.56
CA GLU A 34 18.61 10.71 48.29
C GLU A 34 19.22 10.28 46.95
N SER A 35 19.98 9.19 46.98
CA SER A 35 20.38 8.54 45.73
C SER A 35 19.10 8.09 45.01
N PRO A 36 18.99 8.14 43.67
CA PRO A 36 17.90 7.46 42.95
C PRO A 36 17.77 5.97 43.31
N ASP A 37 18.82 5.37 43.89
CA ASP A 37 18.84 4.01 44.42
C ASP A 37 18.06 3.85 45.75
N GLU A 38 17.66 4.95 46.41
CA GLU A 38 16.86 4.99 47.65
C GLU A 38 15.37 5.25 47.38
N LEU A 39 14.99 5.55 46.13
CA LEU A 39 13.58 5.52 45.75
C LEU A 39 13.13 4.06 45.79
N ALA A 40 12.30 3.71 46.79
CA ALA A 40 11.87 2.36 47.15
C ALA A 40 11.24 1.49 46.02
N ASN A 41 11.17 1.99 44.78
CA ASN A 41 10.54 1.32 43.64
C ASN A 41 11.32 1.47 42.33
N PHE A 42 12.58 1.95 42.33
CA PHE A 42 13.36 2.11 41.09
C PHE A 42 14.03 0.78 40.70
N GLU A 43 13.65 0.24 39.54
CA GLU A 43 14.11 -1.06 39.07
C GLU A 43 14.75 -0.94 37.67
N VAL A 44 15.71 -1.82 37.37
CA VAL A 44 16.29 -1.98 36.04
C VAL A 44 16.01 -3.38 35.53
N TRP A 45 15.26 -3.47 34.43
CA TRP A 45 14.82 -4.74 33.84
C TRP A 45 15.59 -4.99 32.54
N ARG A 46 16.05 -6.22 32.36
CA ARG A 46 16.64 -6.67 31.09
C ARG A 46 15.53 -7.23 30.21
N TYR A 47 15.33 -6.63 29.05
CA TYR A 47 14.42 -7.09 28.02
C TYR A 47 15.21 -7.65 26.83
N THR A 48 14.78 -8.82 26.35
CA THR A 48 15.22 -9.39 25.07
C THR A 48 13.98 -9.59 24.22
N SER A 49 13.96 -9.03 23.01
CA SER A 49 12.92 -9.30 22.02
C SER A 49 12.94 -10.77 21.58
N SER A 50 11.97 -11.17 20.76
CA SER A 50 11.91 -12.50 20.14
C SER A 50 13.31 -12.94 19.67
N LYS A 51 13.79 -14.10 20.16
CA LYS A 51 15.10 -14.68 19.79
C LYS A 51 15.35 -14.62 18.28
N ARG A 52 14.29 -14.80 17.48
CA ARG A 52 14.34 -14.89 16.02
C ARG A 52 14.66 -13.58 15.30
N LEU A 53 14.30 -12.43 15.89
CA LEU A 53 14.57 -11.11 15.29
C LEU A 53 16.01 -10.65 15.56
N ASP A 54 16.57 -11.05 16.70
CA ASP A 54 17.91 -10.64 17.14
C ASP A 54 18.99 -11.67 16.78
N GLU A 55 18.62 -12.84 16.27
CA GLU A 55 19.51 -13.98 15.93
C GLU A 55 20.55 -13.69 14.83
N GLY A 56 20.50 -12.55 14.15
CA GLY A 56 21.52 -12.10 13.19
C GLY A 56 22.25 -10.81 13.57
N TYR A 57 21.78 -10.10 14.60
CA TYR A 57 22.28 -8.77 14.94
C TYR A 57 23.12 -8.75 16.22
N GLY A 58 23.37 -9.90 16.85
CA GLY A 58 24.06 -9.98 18.13
C GLY A 58 23.09 -9.76 19.30
N ASN A 59 23.43 -10.28 20.47
CA ASN A 59 22.55 -10.35 21.64
C ASN A 59 22.31 -8.95 22.27
N HIS A 60 21.50 -8.11 21.61
CA HIS A 60 21.23 -6.73 22.02
C HIS A 60 20.18 -6.70 23.13
N ALA A 61 20.61 -7.01 24.35
CA ALA A 61 19.80 -6.78 25.53
C ALA A 61 19.45 -5.29 25.64
N ARG A 62 18.15 -4.98 25.73
CA ARG A 62 17.67 -3.63 26.03
C ARG A 62 17.40 -3.53 27.51
N TYR A 63 17.75 -2.40 28.12
CA TYR A 63 17.55 -2.17 29.55
C TYR A 63 16.45 -1.12 29.73
N LEU A 64 15.45 -1.48 30.51
CA LEU A 64 14.37 -0.59 30.94
C LEU A 64 14.70 -0.12 32.35
N SER A 65 14.51 1.16 32.65
CA SER A 65 14.75 1.69 33.99
C SER A 65 13.65 2.65 34.42
N GLY A 66 13.23 2.58 35.67
CA GLY A 66 12.19 3.45 36.20
C GLY A 66 11.47 2.85 37.40
N THR A 67 10.38 3.47 37.82
CA THR A 67 9.44 2.83 38.75
C THR A 67 8.74 1.65 38.08
N ALA A 68 8.29 0.64 38.84
CA ALA A 68 7.61 -0.54 38.26
C ALA A 68 6.49 -0.21 37.25
N PRO A 69 5.60 0.79 37.47
CA PRO A 69 4.62 1.20 36.45
C PRO A 69 5.27 1.77 35.18
N LEU A 70 6.36 2.53 35.33
CA LEU A 70 7.08 3.12 34.20
C LEU A 70 7.81 2.05 33.37
N VAL A 71 8.37 1.03 34.03
CA VAL A 71 8.95 -0.14 33.36
C VAL A 71 7.88 -0.91 32.59
N ALA A 72 6.69 -1.12 33.17
CA ALA A 72 5.57 -1.79 32.49
C ALA A 72 5.08 -1.02 31.24
N VAL A 73 5.03 0.31 31.32
CA VAL A 73 4.68 1.17 30.16
C VAL A 73 5.76 1.08 29.08
N GLN A 74 7.05 1.14 29.44
CA GLN A 74 8.15 0.98 28.49
C GLN A 74 8.12 -0.39 27.79
N ALA A 75 7.90 -1.47 28.55
CA ALA A 75 7.80 -2.82 27.99
C ALA A 75 6.60 -2.97 27.04
N SER A 76 5.45 -2.42 27.40
CA SER A 76 4.23 -2.45 26.57
C SER A 76 4.41 -1.68 25.26
N ALA A 77 5.04 -0.50 25.29
CA ALA A 77 5.31 0.30 24.11
C ALA A 77 6.31 -0.40 23.17
N ILE A 78 7.37 -1.01 23.71
CA ILE A 78 8.33 -1.78 22.91
C ILE A 78 7.64 -2.99 22.28
N LYS A 79 6.77 -3.69 23.01
CA LYS A 79 6.03 -4.84 22.48
C LYS A 79 5.07 -4.42 21.35
N ALA A 80 4.33 -3.32 21.53
CA ALA A 80 3.43 -2.80 20.51
C ALA A 80 4.19 -2.40 19.23
N LEU A 81 5.32 -1.70 19.37
CA LEU A 81 6.20 -1.37 18.24
C LEU A 81 6.78 -2.62 17.57
N HIS A 82 7.21 -3.60 18.36
CA HIS A 82 7.70 -4.86 17.86
C HIS A 82 6.63 -5.60 17.05
N ASP A 83 5.38 -5.61 17.52
CA ASP A 83 4.27 -6.27 16.83
C ASP A 83 3.87 -5.54 15.55
N GLU A 84 3.79 -4.21 15.57
CA GLU A 84 3.57 -3.39 14.37
C GLU A 84 4.68 -3.57 13.34
N LEU A 85 5.94 -3.58 13.76
CA LEU A 85 7.08 -3.84 12.87
C LEU A 85 7.06 -5.27 12.35
N SER A 86 6.65 -6.26 13.17
CA SER A 86 6.54 -7.66 12.76
C SER A 86 5.43 -7.85 11.72
N LEU A 87 4.30 -7.16 11.87
CA LEU A 87 3.19 -7.14 10.90
C LEU A 87 3.60 -6.46 9.59
N ARG A 88 4.31 -5.33 9.67
CA ARG A 88 4.72 -4.56 8.49
C ARG A 88 5.90 -5.18 7.74
N MET A 89 6.80 -5.87 8.44
CA MET A 89 7.98 -6.49 7.86
C MET A 89 7.80 -7.99 7.55
N GLY A 90 6.64 -8.58 7.85
CA GLY A 90 6.30 -9.96 7.49
C GLY A 90 6.98 -11.04 8.34
N PHE A 91 7.38 -10.73 9.57
CA PHE A 91 8.09 -11.67 10.45
C PHE A 91 7.18 -12.48 11.40
N ALA A 92 5.86 -12.31 11.35
CA ALA A 92 4.94 -12.85 12.37
C ALA A 92 4.54 -14.33 12.21
N ALA A 93 4.70 -14.95 11.04
CA ALA A 93 4.67 -16.41 10.86
C ALA A 93 5.32 -16.70 9.49
N THR A 94 6.25 -17.64 9.43
CA THR A 94 6.64 -18.21 8.13
C THR A 94 5.42 -18.91 7.53
N PHE A 95 5.41 -19.09 6.23
CA PHE A 95 4.38 -19.90 5.61
C PHE A 95 4.31 -21.30 6.18
N GLU A 96 5.45 -21.90 6.54
CA GLU A 96 5.54 -23.23 7.12
C GLU A 96 4.82 -23.29 8.47
N GLU A 97 5.14 -22.36 9.37
CA GLU A 97 4.49 -22.25 10.68
C GLU A 97 2.99 -21.98 10.54
N TRP A 98 2.60 -21.11 9.60
CA TRP A 98 1.19 -20.88 9.30
C TRP A 98 0.51 -22.13 8.74
N PHE A 99 1.18 -22.86 7.85
CA PHE A 99 0.62 -24.02 7.19
C PHE A 99 0.49 -25.22 8.12
N GLU A 100 1.39 -25.39 9.08
CA GLU A 100 1.28 -26.40 10.13
C GLU A 100 0.02 -26.19 10.97
N GLU A 101 -0.21 -24.95 11.42
CA GLU A 101 -1.44 -24.60 12.15
C GLU A 101 -2.69 -24.67 11.24
N TRP A 102 -2.57 -24.25 9.98
CA TRP A 102 -3.61 -24.39 8.96
C TRP A 102 -3.99 -25.85 8.77
N GLN A 103 -3.05 -26.77 8.59
CA GLN A 103 -3.30 -28.20 8.40
C GLN A 103 -4.03 -28.81 9.61
N LEU A 104 -3.73 -28.32 10.81
CA LEU A 104 -4.39 -28.76 12.04
C LEU A 104 -5.73 -28.08 12.30
N GLY A 105 -6.08 -27.03 11.54
CA GLY A 105 -7.32 -26.26 11.74
C GLY A 105 -7.25 -25.31 12.93
N PHE A 106 -6.07 -24.78 13.24
CA PHE A 106 -5.85 -23.81 14.30
C PHE A 106 -6.35 -24.30 15.68
N LYS A 107 -6.10 -25.57 16.00
CA LYS A 107 -6.49 -26.19 17.28
C LYS A 107 -6.04 -25.37 18.49
N ASN A 108 -4.88 -24.72 18.40
CA ASN A 108 -4.25 -24.01 19.50
C ASN A 108 -4.48 -22.49 19.48
N LEU A 109 -5.33 -21.96 18.60
CA LEU A 109 -5.58 -20.53 18.50
C LEU A 109 -6.60 -20.12 19.58
N ILE A 110 -6.05 -19.78 20.75
CA ILE A 110 -6.75 -19.28 21.93
C ILE A 110 -7.19 -17.84 21.66
N ASN A 111 -8.49 -17.55 21.71
CA ASN A 111 -8.96 -16.17 21.85
C ASN A 111 -8.36 -15.62 23.15
N ARG A 112 -7.83 -14.38 23.12
CA ARG A 112 -7.18 -13.76 24.29
C ARG A 112 -8.00 -14.04 25.56
N PRO A 113 -7.41 -14.66 26.61
CA PRO A 113 -8.12 -14.86 27.86
C PRO A 113 -8.43 -13.49 28.45
N GLY A 114 -9.72 -13.11 28.46
CA GLY A 114 -10.20 -11.85 29.01
C GLY A 114 -11.18 -11.04 28.15
N SER A 115 -11.47 -11.43 26.90
CA SER A 115 -12.60 -10.85 26.17
C SER A 115 -13.91 -11.49 26.64
N ASP A 116 -14.87 -10.65 27.02
CA ASP A 116 -16.22 -10.96 27.47
C ASP A 116 -16.81 -12.23 26.81
N PRO A 117 -17.22 -13.26 27.58
CA PRO A 117 -17.83 -14.49 27.07
C PRO A 117 -19.09 -14.27 26.21
N THR A 118 -19.68 -13.08 26.25
CA THR A 118 -20.88 -12.71 25.50
C THR A 118 -20.60 -12.04 24.15
N LEU A 119 -19.33 -11.72 23.84
CA LEU A 119 -18.93 -11.16 22.55
C LEU A 119 -19.06 -12.24 21.45
N LYS A 120 -20.20 -12.23 20.76
CA LYS A 120 -20.36 -12.91 19.48
C LYS A 120 -19.48 -12.20 18.44
N THR A 121 -18.25 -12.68 18.26
CA THR A 121 -17.45 -12.23 17.13
C THR A 121 -18.03 -12.82 15.84
N ASN A 122 -17.96 -12.09 14.73
CA ASN A 122 -18.31 -12.63 13.41
C ASN A 122 -17.28 -13.66 12.88
N TYR A 123 -16.27 -14.01 13.68
CA TYR A 123 -15.35 -15.10 13.42
C TYR A 123 -15.89 -16.37 14.09
N PRO A 124 -15.90 -17.53 13.41
CA PRO A 124 -16.50 -18.77 13.92
C PRO A 124 -15.64 -19.45 15.00
N ILE A 125 -14.83 -18.69 15.73
CA ILE A 125 -13.92 -19.22 16.75
C ILE A 125 -14.63 -19.08 18.10
N GLN A 126 -15.57 -20.00 18.36
CA GLN A 126 -16.18 -20.14 19.69
C GLN A 126 -15.23 -20.87 20.64
N ASP A 127 -15.14 -20.39 21.87
CA ASP A 127 -14.12 -20.74 22.87
C ASP A 127 -14.56 -21.91 23.78
N THR A 128 -15.11 -22.97 23.19
CA THR A 128 -15.65 -24.10 23.95
C THR A 128 -15.03 -25.43 23.54
N GLY A 129 -14.12 -25.95 24.39
CA GLY A 129 -13.75 -27.36 24.45
C GLY A 129 -12.78 -27.86 23.38
N ASP A 130 -12.24 -29.07 23.62
CA ASP A 130 -11.34 -29.82 22.73
C ASP A 130 -11.76 -29.67 21.26
N ARG A 131 -11.06 -28.80 20.52
CA ARG A 131 -11.38 -28.54 19.12
C ARG A 131 -10.92 -29.72 18.28
N GLU A 132 -11.88 -30.42 17.68
CA GLU A 132 -11.62 -31.15 16.45
C GLU A 132 -11.20 -30.10 15.41
N GLY A 133 -9.97 -30.21 14.91
CA GLY A 133 -9.51 -29.38 13.80
C GLY A 133 -10.42 -29.60 12.60
N TRP A 134 -10.40 -28.70 11.62
CA TRP A 134 -11.10 -29.00 10.37
C TRP A 134 -10.56 -30.32 9.78
N ARG A 135 -11.46 -31.32 9.71
CA ARG A 135 -11.26 -32.70 9.25
C ARG A 135 -10.56 -33.61 10.28
N THR A 136 -11.28 -34.66 10.65
CA THR A 136 -10.88 -35.66 11.65
C THR A 136 -9.78 -36.60 11.13
N ASP A 137 -9.83 -36.97 9.85
CA ASP A 137 -8.87 -37.88 9.21
C ASP A 137 -7.56 -37.16 8.78
N PRO A 138 -6.37 -37.56 9.28
CA PRO A 138 -5.07 -36.99 8.88
C PRO A 138 -4.78 -37.00 7.38
N GLU A 139 -5.18 -38.04 6.66
CA GLU A 139 -4.92 -38.17 5.21
C GLU A 139 -5.75 -37.18 4.39
N SER A 140 -6.92 -36.80 4.90
CA SER A 140 -7.82 -35.83 4.29
C SER A 140 -7.44 -34.37 4.55
N ARG A 141 -6.38 -34.12 5.34
CA ARG A 141 -5.94 -32.77 5.70
C ARG A 141 -5.23 -32.08 4.55
N PRO A 142 -5.24 -30.74 4.51
CA PRO A 142 -4.52 -30.01 3.48
C PRO A 142 -3.02 -30.31 3.48
N GLN A 143 -2.44 -30.41 2.30
CA GLN A 143 -1.01 -30.62 2.10
C GLN A 143 -0.49 -29.65 1.02
N TYR A 144 0.82 -29.44 0.96
CA TYR A 144 1.43 -28.74 -0.17
C TYR A 144 2.69 -29.45 -0.67
N LEU A 145 3.10 -29.10 -1.89
CA LEU A 145 4.37 -29.48 -2.52
C LEU A 145 5.04 -28.21 -3.04
N GLU A 146 6.24 -27.90 -2.57
CA GLU A 146 7.01 -26.78 -3.11
C GLU A 146 7.75 -27.18 -4.39
N TRP A 147 7.61 -26.37 -5.44
CA TRP A 147 8.29 -26.57 -6.71
C TRP A 147 9.72 -26.01 -6.63
N LYS A 148 10.73 -26.86 -6.83
CA LYS A 148 12.14 -26.44 -6.82
C LYS A 148 12.47 -25.59 -8.04
N LEU A 149 12.62 -24.27 -7.86
CA LEU A 149 13.02 -23.35 -8.94
C LEU A 149 14.55 -23.24 -9.06
N PRO A 150 15.13 -23.25 -10.29
CA PRO A 150 16.59 -23.27 -10.51
C PRO A 150 17.35 -22.03 -10.01
N LYS A 151 16.65 -20.90 -9.82
CA LYS A 151 17.20 -19.62 -9.33
C LYS A 151 16.14 -18.90 -8.49
N ALA A 152 15.77 -19.48 -7.35
CA ALA A 152 14.74 -18.90 -6.49
C ALA A 152 15.27 -17.64 -5.78
N ASN A 153 14.64 -16.50 -6.05
CA ASN A 153 14.66 -15.38 -5.11
C ASN A 153 14.00 -15.90 -3.82
N ARG A 154 14.71 -15.91 -2.68
CA ARG A 154 14.20 -16.40 -1.38
C ARG A 154 12.85 -15.79 -0.96
N LYS A 155 12.41 -14.69 -1.58
CA LYS A 155 11.16 -13.99 -1.30
C LYS A 155 9.96 -14.42 -2.18
N PHE A 156 10.16 -15.33 -3.15
CA PHE A 156 9.11 -15.73 -4.08
C PHE A 156 9.13 -17.25 -4.27
N ARG A 157 7.98 -17.90 -4.07
CA ARG A 157 7.85 -19.36 -4.06
C ARG A 157 6.67 -19.78 -4.94
N VAL A 158 6.73 -21.02 -5.39
CA VAL A 158 5.65 -21.68 -6.12
C VAL A 158 5.36 -22.98 -5.40
N ILE A 159 4.12 -23.17 -4.99
CA ILE A 159 3.65 -24.39 -4.35
C ILE A 159 2.45 -24.94 -5.09
N GLU A 160 2.25 -26.22 -4.97
CA GLU A 160 1.01 -26.89 -5.32
C GLU A 160 0.32 -27.30 -4.02
N TYR A 161 -0.86 -26.74 -3.78
CA TYR A 161 -1.69 -26.97 -2.60
C TYR A 161 -2.76 -28.02 -2.91
N PHE A 162 -2.91 -28.97 -1.99
CA PHE A 162 -3.84 -30.08 -2.05
C PHE A 162 -4.85 -29.90 -0.92
N PRO A 163 -6.05 -29.38 -1.21
CA PRO A 163 -7.07 -29.11 -0.20
C PRO A 163 -7.37 -30.33 0.66
N ARG A 164 -7.51 -31.52 0.03
CA ARG A 164 -7.92 -32.80 0.64
C ARG A 164 -6.79 -33.84 0.72
N GLY A 165 -5.55 -33.37 0.78
CA GLY A 165 -4.38 -34.25 0.79
C GLY A 165 -4.03 -34.75 -0.61
N ARG A 166 -2.88 -35.43 -0.73
CA ARG A 166 -2.33 -35.91 -2.02
C ARG A 166 -3.08 -37.11 -2.62
N SER A 167 -4.02 -37.70 -1.88
CA SER A 167 -4.86 -38.81 -2.34
C SER A 167 -5.87 -38.39 -3.41
N GLU A 168 -6.19 -37.09 -3.52
CA GLU A 168 -7.05 -36.52 -4.58
C GLU A 168 -6.25 -35.54 -5.47
N PRO A 169 -5.31 -36.02 -6.32
CA PRO A 169 -4.43 -35.15 -7.12
C PRO A 169 -5.17 -34.31 -8.17
N THR A 170 -6.40 -34.67 -8.54
CA THR A 170 -7.24 -33.91 -9.48
C THR A 170 -7.75 -32.58 -8.91
N ASN A 171 -7.61 -32.35 -7.60
CA ASN A 171 -8.11 -31.18 -6.90
C ASN A 171 -6.99 -30.26 -6.40
N SER A 172 -5.78 -30.37 -6.95
CA SER A 172 -4.67 -29.50 -6.59
C SER A 172 -4.80 -28.10 -7.21
N ILE A 173 -4.26 -27.10 -6.52
CA ILE A 173 -4.17 -25.73 -7.03
C ILE A 173 -2.73 -25.22 -6.92
N VAL A 174 -2.27 -24.51 -7.94
CA VAL A 174 -0.93 -23.90 -7.93
C VAL A 174 -1.03 -22.50 -7.35
N CYS A 175 -0.26 -22.24 -6.30
CA CYS A 175 -0.13 -20.92 -5.68
C CYS A 175 1.29 -20.37 -5.91
N SER A 176 1.41 -19.07 -6.14
CA SER A 176 2.72 -18.43 -6.29
C SER A 176 2.75 -17.03 -5.70
N GLY A 177 3.91 -16.61 -5.19
CA GLY A 177 4.05 -15.29 -4.57
C GLY A 177 5.03 -15.27 -3.39
N SER A 178 4.97 -14.19 -2.63
CA SER A 178 5.50 -14.15 -1.27
C SER A 178 4.62 -14.97 -0.31
N ASP A 179 5.12 -15.29 0.88
CA ASP A 179 4.39 -16.09 1.88
C ASP A 179 2.98 -15.56 2.14
N SER A 180 2.83 -14.25 2.40
CA SER A 180 1.52 -13.63 2.60
C SER A 180 0.59 -13.74 1.39
N GLN A 181 1.13 -13.73 0.17
CA GLN A 181 0.33 -13.87 -1.05
C GLN A 181 -0.17 -15.29 -1.25
N ILE A 182 0.67 -16.28 -0.91
CA ILE A 182 0.32 -17.70 -0.97
C ILE A 182 -0.73 -18.02 0.10
N ILE A 183 -0.55 -17.53 1.33
CA ILE A 183 -1.54 -17.65 2.43
C ILE A 183 -2.91 -17.14 1.98
N ASN A 184 -2.96 -15.92 1.43
CA ASN A 184 -4.21 -15.32 0.97
C ASN A 184 -4.87 -16.12 -0.15
N GLN A 185 -4.09 -16.72 -1.07
CA GLN A 185 -4.63 -17.59 -2.12
C GLN A 185 -5.29 -18.85 -1.56
N ILE A 186 -4.65 -19.50 -0.56
CA ILE A 186 -5.18 -20.71 0.09
C ILE A 186 -6.47 -20.39 0.85
N VAL A 187 -6.46 -19.33 1.69
CA VAL A 187 -7.65 -18.91 2.45
C VAL A 187 -8.80 -18.60 1.50
N TYR A 188 -8.51 -17.86 0.43
CA TYR A 188 -9.51 -17.49 -0.56
C TYR A 188 -10.13 -18.70 -1.25
N TYR A 189 -9.33 -19.70 -1.62
CA TYR A 189 -9.82 -20.93 -2.24
C TYR A 189 -10.75 -21.73 -1.32
N GLU A 190 -10.39 -21.88 -0.05
CA GLU A 190 -11.17 -22.68 0.90
C GLU A 190 -12.44 -21.99 1.38
N TRP A 191 -12.49 -20.66 1.34
CA TRP A 191 -13.62 -19.85 1.82
C TRP A 191 -14.58 -19.36 0.73
N MET A 192 -14.35 -19.71 -0.54
CA MET A 192 -15.35 -19.48 -1.57
C MET A 192 -16.53 -20.46 -1.42
N PRO A 193 -17.79 -19.98 -1.42
CA PRO A 193 -18.95 -20.85 -1.41
C PRO A 193 -18.97 -21.69 -2.70
N ARG A 194 -18.78 -23.01 -2.57
CA ARG A 194 -18.69 -23.98 -3.70
C ARG A 194 -20.03 -24.25 -4.41
N GLY A 195 -20.98 -23.32 -4.37
CA GLY A 195 -22.35 -23.47 -4.87
C GLY A 195 -22.74 -22.50 -5.99
N VAL A 196 -21.79 -21.78 -6.58
CA VAL A 196 -22.05 -20.90 -7.73
C VAL A 196 -21.56 -21.60 -8.98
N GLU A 197 -22.44 -21.74 -9.98
CA GLU A 197 -22.15 -22.32 -11.30
C GLU A 197 -20.87 -21.73 -11.90
N GLU A 198 -20.13 -22.56 -12.63
CA GLU A 198 -18.77 -22.26 -13.13
C GLU A 198 -18.65 -21.00 -13.99
N GLU A 199 -19.76 -20.44 -14.48
CA GLU A 199 -19.78 -19.25 -15.33
C GLU A 199 -19.66 -17.92 -14.55
N GLU A 200 -19.84 -17.93 -13.22
CA GLU A 200 -19.66 -16.76 -12.35
C GLU A 200 -18.64 -17.00 -11.24
N ARG A 201 -17.51 -17.65 -11.58
CA ARG A 201 -16.30 -17.59 -10.73
C ARG A 201 -15.77 -16.16 -10.68
N PHE A 202 -16.43 -15.31 -9.90
CA PHE A 202 -15.94 -14.00 -9.51
C PHE A 202 -14.80 -14.20 -8.52
N ILE A 203 -13.64 -14.57 -9.07
CA ILE A 203 -12.36 -14.26 -8.44
C ILE A 203 -12.44 -12.75 -8.21
N PRO A 204 -12.43 -12.19 -6.98
CA PRO A 204 -12.26 -10.77 -6.79
C PRO A 204 -10.94 -10.51 -7.47
N VAL A 205 -11.04 -9.86 -8.63
CA VAL A 205 -9.91 -9.55 -9.48
C VAL A 205 -9.06 -8.55 -8.70
N ASN A 206 -8.24 -9.11 -7.81
CA ASN A 206 -6.83 -8.87 -7.77
C ASN A 206 -6.48 -7.37 -7.85
N ILE A 207 -6.24 -6.79 -6.68
CA ILE A 207 -5.33 -5.64 -6.53
C ILE A 207 -3.95 -5.97 -7.17
N SER A 208 -3.65 -7.26 -7.42
CA SER A 208 -2.48 -7.79 -8.14
C SER A 208 -2.63 -7.98 -9.68
N ASN A 209 -3.81 -7.97 -10.32
CA ASN A 209 -3.99 -8.33 -11.75
C ASN A 209 -3.72 -7.17 -12.69
N ARG A 210 -3.44 -6.00 -12.11
CA ARG A 210 -3.13 -4.78 -12.86
C ARG A 210 -1.73 -4.26 -12.52
N GLN A 211 -1.00 -4.98 -11.66
CA GLN A 211 0.39 -4.65 -11.36
C GLN A 211 1.26 -5.01 -12.56
N GLY A 212 2.29 -4.20 -12.83
CA GLY A 212 3.17 -4.38 -13.98
C GLY A 212 2.64 -3.86 -15.32
N TYR A 213 1.31 -3.75 -15.51
CA TYR A 213 0.76 -3.27 -16.77
C TYR A 213 1.16 -1.81 -17.08
N PRO A 214 1.49 -1.50 -18.35
CA PRO A 214 1.81 -0.16 -18.81
C PRO A 214 0.72 0.86 -18.45
N ILE A 215 1.12 2.09 -18.15
CA ILE A 215 0.23 3.19 -17.76
C ILE A 215 0.44 4.36 -18.71
N ILE A 216 -0.61 4.81 -19.37
CA ILE A 216 -0.61 6.10 -20.07
C ILE A 216 -1.06 7.16 -19.06
N ARG A 217 -0.27 8.22 -18.91
CA ARG A 217 -0.55 9.37 -18.05
C ARG A 217 -0.69 10.63 -18.90
N LEU A 218 -1.81 11.31 -18.78
CA LEU A 218 -2.08 12.59 -19.45
C LEU A 218 -1.98 13.70 -18.40
N TYR A 219 -1.17 14.72 -18.69
CA TYR A 219 -0.91 15.81 -17.77
C TYR A 219 -1.46 17.14 -18.28
N PHE A 220 -2.06 17.89 -17.37
CA PHE A 220 -2.70 19.17 -17.63
C PHE A 220 -2.19 20.21 -16.64
N LYS A 221 -2.01 21.43 -17.12
CA LYS A 221 -1.58 22.56 -16.31
C LYS A 221 -2.27 23.83 -16.74
N GLU A 222 -2.67 24.60 -15.76
CA GLU A 222 -3.20 25.95 -15.96
C GLU A 222 -2.14 26.90 -16.53
N ASN A 223 -2.60 27.92 -17.24
CA ASN A 223 -1.74 29.01 -17.68
C ASN A 223 -1.15 29.75 -16.47
N SER A 224 0.18 29.89 -16.42
CA SER A 224 0.87 30.52 -15.29
C SER A 224 0.54 32.00 -15.15
N SER A 225 0.22 32.71 -16.22
CA SER A 225 -0.20 34.11 -16.17
C SER A 225 -1.56 34.26 -15.47
N VAL A 226 -2.51 33.38 -15.76
CA VAL A 226 -3.84 33.37 -15.12
C VAL A 226 -3.72 33.08 -13.63
N ALA A 227 -2.92 32.07 -13.26
CA ALA A 227 -2.69 31.73 -11.86
C ALA A 227 -1.99 32.86 -11.08
N ARG A 228 -1.03 33.54 -11.71
CA ARG A 228 -0.31 34.68 -11.11
C ARG A 228 -1.24 35.86 -10.82
N VAL A 229 -2.14 36.21 -11.74
CA VAL A 229 -3.16 37.26 -11.52
C VAL A 229 -4.06 36.91 -10.32
N ALA A 230 -4.37 35.63 -10.14
CA ALA A 230 -5.14 35.15 -8.98
C ALA A 230 -4.30 35.00 -7.68
N GLY A 231 -3.02 35.37 -7.70
CA GLY A 231 -2.12 35.29 -6.54
C GLY A 231 -1.94 33.87 -6.02
N ARG A 232 -1.84 32.88 -6.91
CA ARG A 232 -1.67 31.46 -6.55
C ARG A 232 -0.78 30.71 -7.52
N ASN A 233 -0.34 29.52 -7.12
CA ASN A 233 0.36 28.60 -7.99
C ASN A 233 -0.56 28.04 -9.08
N PRO A 234 -0.04 27.74 -10.29
CA PRO A 234 -0.84 27.16 -11.36
C PRO A 234 -1.40 25.80 -10.97
N GLY A 235 -2.71 25.64 -11.16
CA GLY A 235 -3.38 24.36 -10.91
C GLY A 235 -2.91 23.29 -11.88
N THR A 236 -2.85 22.06 -11.39
CA THR A 236 -2.50 20.89 -12.20
C THR A 236 -3.64 19.88 -12.22
N GLY A 237 -3.70 19.10 -13.30
CA GLY A 237 -4.59 17.97 -13.44
C GLY A 237 -3.84 16.81 -14.06
N TRP A 238 -4.21 15.59 -13.72
CA TRP A 238 -3.71 14.41 -14.38
C TRP A 238 -4.81 13.38 -14.46
N MET A 239 -4.72 12.53 -15.48
CA MET A 239 -5.51 11.31 -15.58
C MET A 239 -4.61 10.20 -16.10
N SER A 240 -4.96 8.97 -15.75
CA SER A 240 -4.17 7.83 -16.18
C SER A 240 -5.05 6.61 -16.37
N PHE A 241 -4.66 5.77 -17.30
CA PHE A 241 -5.28 4.48 -17.52
C PHE A 241 -4.22 3.44 -17.85
N ARG A 242 -4.55 2.18 -17.62
CA ARG A 242 -3.67 1.06 -17.93
C ARG A 242 -3.93 0.54 -19.32
N VAL A 243 -2.86 0.18 -20.01
CA VAL A 243 -2.94 -0.66 -21.20
C VAL A 243 -2.91 -2.09 -20.69
N MET A 244 -4.01 -2.82 -20.82
CA MET A 244 -4.15 -4.21 -20.37
C MET A 244 -3.46 -5.19 -21.33
N GLN A 245 -2.22 -4.86 -21.73
CA GLN A 245 -1.34 -5.64 -22.60
C GLN A 245 0.00 -5.77 -21.88
N GLU A 246 0.58 -6.97 -21.90
CA GLU A 246 1.86 -7.23 -21.23
C GLU A 246 2.98 -6.33 -21.79
N PRO A 247 3.86 -5.75 -20.95
CA PRO A 247 4.94 -4.88 -21.41
C PRO A 247 5.82 -5.49 -22.51
N LYS A 248 6.07 -6.80 -22.43
CA LYS A 248 6.91 -7.54 -23.42
C LYS A 248 6.27 -7.63 -24.81
N GLN A 249 4.97 -7.40 -24.91
CA GLN A 249 4.23 -7.44 -26.17
C GLN A 249 4.13 -6.06 -26.82
N LEU A 250 4.63 -5.01 -26.17
CA LEU A 250 4.57 -3.65 -26.71
C LEU A 250 5.55 -3.48 -27.86
N ALA A 251 5.02 -3.10 -29.02
CA ALA A 251 5.80 -2.71 -30.18
C ALA A 251 5.88 -1.17 -30.31
N VAL A 252 6.86 -0.69 -31.07
CA VAL A 252 6.98 0.75 -31.39
C VAL A 252 5.74 1.25 -32.14
N SER A 253 5.12 0.40 -32.96
CA SER A 253 3.86 0.69 -33.65
C SER A 253 2.71 1.01 -32.69
N ASP A 254 2.66 0.36 -31.51
CA ASP A 254 1.63 0.64 -30.50
C ASP A 254 1.81 2.05 -29.93
N LEU A 255 3.06 2.43 -29.64
CA LEU A 255 3.40 3.76 -29.14
C LEU A 255 3.09 4.84 -30.19
N GLN A 256 3.36 4.57 -31.46
CA GLN A 256 3.00 5.47 -32.57
C GLN A 256 1.48 5.61 -32.71
N ARG A 257 0.73 4.51 -32.62
CA ARG A 257 -0.74 4.53 -32.64
C ARG A 257 -1.30 5.36 -31.49
N TRP A 258 -0.84 5.13 -30.26
CA TRP A 258 -1.28 5.92 -29.11
C TRP A 258 -0.88 7.38 -29.19
N LYS A 259 0.34 7.68 -29.67
CA LYS A 259 0.76 9.06 -29.94
C LYS A 259 -0.23 9.76 -30.87
N SER A 260 -0.52 9.17 -32.03
CA SER A 260 -1.47 9.74 -33.01
C SER A 260 -2.86 9.93 -32.40
N LYS A 261 -3.35 8.94 -31.64
CA LYS A 261 -4.67 9.03 -30.98
C LYS A 261 -4.71 10.07 -29.86
N ILE A 262 -3.63 10.25 -29.11
CA ILE A 262 -3.51 11.31 -28.10
C ILE A 262 -3.49 12.68 -28.77
N GLU A 263 -2.76 12.84 -29.88
CA GLU A 263 -2.73 14.10 -30.64
C GLU A 263 -4.11 14.42 -31.21
N GLU A 264 -4.79 13.45 -31.82
CA GLU A 264 -6.16 13.59 -32.34
C GLU A 264 -7.14 14.05 -31.25
N ASN A 265 -7.10 13.45 -30.06
CA ASN A 265 -8.10 13.67 -29.01
C ASN A 265 -7.79 14.84 -28.08
N PHE A 266 -6.51 15.07 -27.75
CA PHE A 266 -6.06 16.04 -26.74
C PHE A 266 -5.25 17.21 -27.30
N LYS A 267 -4.87 17.16 -28.59
CA LYS A 267 -4.22 18.27 -29.29
C LYS A 267 -4.78 18.45 -30.73
N PRO A 268 -6.11 18.44 -30.93
CA PRO A 268 -6.69 18.52 -32.27
C PRO A 268 -6.22 19.79 -32.99
N ASN A 269 -5.75 19.62 -34.23
CA ASN A 269 -5.19 20.72 -35.05
C ASN A 269 -4.07 21.52 -34.34
N GLY A 270 -3.33 20.88 -33.43
CA GLY A 270 -2.25 21.53 -32.67
C GLY A 270 -2.70 22.26 -31.40
N ASN A 271 -4.00 22.37 -31.14
CA ASN A 271 -4.56 23.10 -30.01
C ASN A 271 -4.80 22.16 -28.80
N PRO A 272 -4.16 22.41 -27.64
CA PRO A 272 -4.37 21.58 -26.46
C PRO A 272 -5.81 21.66 -25.94
N VAL A 273 -6.39 20.51 -25.61
CA VAL A 273 -7.72 20.44 -24.97
C VAL A 273 -7.69 21.09 -23.59
N SER A 274 -8.70 21.91 -23.34
CA SER A 274 -8.97 22.53 -22.04
C SER A 274 -9.88 21.64 -21.20
N TRP A 275 -9.58 21.55 -19.91
CA TRP A 275 -10.38 20.88 -18.90
C TRP A 275 -10.71 21.90 -17.81
N LYS A 276 -12.01 22.21 -17.69
CA LYS A 276 -12.56 23.03 -16.62
C LYS A 276 -12.74 22.16 -15.38
N LYS A 277 -11.84 22.33 -14.41
CA LYS A 277 -11.94 21.69 -13.11
C LYS A 277 -12.94 22.46 -12.27
N GLY A 278 -13.83 21.72 -11.61
CA GLY A 278 -14.78 22.23 -10.65
C GLY A 278 -14.70 21.49 -9.32
N LYS A 279 -15.76 21.62 -8.51
CA LYS A 279 -15.82 21.07 -7.15
C LYS A 279 -16.40 19.64 -7.11
N SER A 280 -17.16 19.27 -8.14
CA SER A 280 -17.84 17.98 -8.28
C SER A 280 -16.89 16.89 -8.76
N TYR A 281 -16.99 15.69 -8.16
CA TYR A 281 -16.20 14.53 -8.54
C TYR A 281 -16.99 13.61 -9.45
N TYR A 282 -16.37 13.21 -10.55
CA TYR A 282 -16.92 12.24 -11.48
C TYR A 282 -15.95 11.08 -11.60
N THR A 283 -16.47 9.87 -11.42
CA THR A 283 -15.70 8.64 -11.46
C THR A 283 -16.12 7.81 -12.65
N TYR A 284 -15.15 7.24 -13.35
CA TYR A 284 -15.38 6.22 -14.37
C TYR A 284 -14.54 4.98 -14.05
N ALA A 285 -15.20 3.87 -13.78
CA ALA A 285 -14.55 2.63 -13.39
C ALA A 285 -14.88 1.48 -14.36
N ASP A 286 -13.88 1.06 -15.12
CA ASP A 286 -13.93 -0.14 -15.96
C ASP A 286 -12.61 -0.90 -15.79
N TRP A 287 -12.60 -1.75 -14.75
CA TRP A 287 -11.41 -2.45 -14.28
C TRP A 287 -10.86 -3.43 -15.32
N LYS A 288 -11.76 -4.09 -16.08
CA LYS A 288 -11.41 -5.04 -17.14
C LYS A 288 -10.57 -4.39 -18.22
N ASN A 289 -10.89 -3.14 -18.56
CA ASN A 289 -10.20 -2.39 -19.61
C ASN A 289 -9.08 -1.46 -19.10
N GLY A 290 -8.80 -1.47 -17.79
CA GLY A 290 -7.72 -0.70 -17.17
C GLY A 290 -8.08 0.74 -16.78
N TYR A 291 -9.37 1.08 -16.71
CA TYR A 291 -9.85 2.43 -16.41
C TYR A 291 -10.29 2.59 -14.95
N GLN A 292 -9.78 3.64 -14.32
CA GLN A 292 -10.21 4.11 -13.01
C GLN A 292 -9.98 5.62 -12.94
N PHE A 293 -10.83 6.36 -13.65
CA PHE A 293 -10.74 7.81 -13.70
C PHE A 293 -11.47 8.43 -12.53
N GLN A 294 -10.87 9.49 -12.01
CA GLN A 294 -11.38 10.29 -10.92
C GLN A 294 -11.12 11.75 -11.26
N ILE A 295 -12.17 12.46 -11.68
CA ILE A 295 -12.07 13.73 -12.38
C ILE A 295 -12.92 14.77 -11.67
N LEU A 296 -12.27 15.87 -11.28
CA LEU A 296 -12.94 17.08 -10.85
C LEU A 296 -13.41 17.87 -12.08
N ALA A 297 -14.70 18.13 -12.21
CA ALA A 297 -15.25 18.95 -13.30
C ALA A 297 -16.34 19.87 -12.76
N ASP A 298 -16.61 20.96 -13.48
CA ASP A 298 -17.65 21.90 -13.08
C ASP A 298 -19.04 21.32 -13.39
N GLN A 299 -19.17 20.66 -14.55
CA GLN A 299 -20.40 20.01 -14.96
C GLN A 299 -20.18 18.59 -15.47
N ARG A 300 -21.22 17.76 -15.36
CA ARG A 300 -21.22 16.37 -15.83
C ARG A 300 -20.82 16.22 -17.31
N PRO A 301 -21.33 17.03 -18.27
CA PRO A 301 -20.97 16.88 -19.67
C PRO A 301 -19.48 17.10 -19.94
N GLU A 302 -18.81 17.96 -19.15
CA GLU A 302 -17.39 18.23 -19.27
C GLU A 302 -16.55 17.02 -18.86
N ALA A 303 -16.89 16.40 -17.72
CA ALA A 303 -16.26 15.15 -17.28
C ALA A 303 -16.48 14.03 -18.30
N GLU A 304 -17.72 13.87 -18.78
CA GLU A 304 -18.07 12.84 -19.76
C GLU A 304 -17.30 13.03 -21.08
N SER A 305 -17.20 14.26 -21.59
CA SER A 305 -16.42 14.59 -22.79
C SER A 305 -14.93 14.24 -22.62
N LEU A 306 -14.36 14.58 -21.48
CA LEU A 306 -12.95 14.32 -21.18
C LEU A 306 -12.65 12.82 -21.07
N ILE A 307 -13.54 12.05 -20.44
CA ILE A 307 -13.43 10.59 -20.34
C ILE A 307 -13.56 9.97 -21.73
N LYS A 308 -14.54 10.38 -22.54
CA LYS A 308 -14.71 9.88 -23.92
C LYS A 308 -13.43 10.07 -24.75
N LYS A 309 -12.79 11.23 -24.66
CA LYS A 309 -11.49 11.49 -25.31
C LYS A 309 -10.39 10.55 -24.80
N ALA A 310 -10.36 10.24 -23.51
CA ALA A 310 -9.39 9.31 -22.95
C ALA A 310 -9.63 7.86 -23.41
N LEU A 311 -10.88 7.40 -23.43
CA LEU A 311 -11.26 6.07 -23.91
C LEU A 311 -10.96 5.90 -25.41
N ALA A 312 -11.17 6.95 -26.21
CA ALA A 312 -10.87 6.97 -27.64
C ALA A 312 -9.39 6.71 -27.96
N ILE A 313 -8.46 6.89 -27.00
CA ILE A 313 -7.03 6.54 -27.20
C ILE A 313 -6.85 5.04 -27.45
N LYS A 314 -7.64 4.21 -26.77
CA LYS A 314 -7.66 2.75 -26.96
C LYS A 314 -8.82 2.29 -27.84
N GLU A 315 -9.53 3.24 -28.46
CA GLU A 315 -10.73 2.98 -29.27
C GLU A 315 -11.86 2.28 -28.48
N ASP A 316 -11.88 2.46 -27.16
CA ASP A 316 -12.91 1.92 -26.30
C ASP A 316 -14.17 2.81 -26.29
N THR A 317 -15.34 2.21 -26.11
CA THR A 317 -16.61 2.94 -26.04
C THR A 317 -16.98 3.32 -24.62
N PHE A 318 -17.65 4.47 -24.47
CA PHE A 318 -18.09 4.97 -23.17
C PHE A 318 -19.30 4.19 -22.65
N LYS A 319 -19.15 3.57 -21.48
CA LYS A 319 -20.22 2.84 -20.80
C LYS A 319 -20.87 3.70 -19.73
N ARG A 320 -22.14 4.05 -19.92
CA ARG A 320 -22.89 4.88 -18.94
C ARG A 320 -22.95 4.24 -17.55
N ALA A 321 -23.09 2.92 -17.47
CA ALA A 321 -23.13 2.19 -16.20
C ALA A 321 -21.83 2.30 -15.37
N SER A 322 -20.69 2.56 -16.03
CA SER A 322 -19.40 2.73 -15.38
C SER A 322 -19.14 4.17 -14.93
N PHE A 323 -20.05 5.11 -15.20
CA PHE A 323 -19.88 6.54 -14.94
C PHE A 323 -20.85 7.02 -13.85
N TYR A 324 -20.29 7.53 -12.75
CA TYR A 324 -21.07 8.01 -11.62
C TYR A 324 -20.44 9.26 -11.00
N ASN A 325 -21.27 10.05 -10.32
CA ASN A 325 -20.82 11.19 -9.54
C ASN A 325 -20.66 10.77 -8.08
N SER A 326 -19.62 11.27 -7.43
CA SER A 326 -19.49 11.25 -5.99
C SER A 326 -19.13 12.65 -5.51
N GLY A 327 -19.66 13.11 -4.39
CA GLY A 327 -19.38 14.48 -3.96
C GLY A 327 -20.25 14.91 -2.79
N ALA A 328 -19.89 16.07 -2.24
CA ALA A 328 -20.75 16.75 -1.29
C ALA A 328 -22.06 17.15 -1.98
N VAL A 329 -23.18 17.06 -1.27
CA VAL A 329 -24.50 17.49 -1.76
C VAL A 329 -24.51 19.00 -2.05
N TYR A 330 -23.76 19.77 -1.26
CA TYR A 330 -23.58 21.21 -1.41
C TYR A 330 -22.09 21.56 -1.57
N PRO A 331 -21.50 21.36 -2.77
CA PRO A 331 -20.08 21.57 -3.01
C PRO A 331 -19.61 23.01 -2.76
N ASP A 332 -20.45 24.01 -3.03
CA ASP A 332 -20.08 25.42 -2.88
C ASP A 332 -20.00 25.85 -1.41
N GLU A 333 -20.78 25.24 -0.54
CA GLU A 333 -20.70 25.43 0.92
C GLU A 333 -19.52 24.67 1.53
N THR A 334 -19.27 23.45 1.04
CA THR A 334 -18.19 22.60 1.56
C THR A 334 -16.81 23.09 1.11
N TYR A 335 -16.71 23.68 -0.08
CA TYR A 335 -15.47 24.17 -0.67
C TYR A 335 -15.65 25.63 -1.06
N SER A 336 -15.45 26.53 -0.09
CA SER A 336 -15.57 27.97 -0.31
C SER A 336 -14.54 28.48 -1.33
N ASP A 337 -14.96 29.41 -2.18
CA ASP A 337 -14.06 30.14 -3.08
C ASP A 337 -13.39 31.35 -2.37
N THR A 338 -13.81 31.66 -1.15
CA THR A 338 -13.25 32.73 -0.33
C THR A 338 -11.98 32.25 0.34
N LYS A 339 -10.91 33.04 0.25
CA LYS A 339 -9.67 32.77 1.00
C LYS A 339 -9.88 33.07 2.47
N GLU A 340 -9.74 32.06 3.30
CA GLU A 340 -9.61 32.22 4.74
C GLU A 340 -8.14 32.52 5.08
N TYR A 341 -7.93 33.20 6.20
CA TYR A 341 -6.60 33.56 6.67
C TYR A 341 -6.41 32.97 8.05
N THR A 342 -5.28 32.30 8.24
CA THR A 342 -4.92 31.67 9.50
C THR A 342 -3.59 32.21 9.97
N GLU A 343 -3.50 32.49 11.27
CA GLU A 343 -2.26 32.92 11.90
C GLU A 343 -1.39 31.69 12.20
N ILE A 344 -0.21 31.64 11.59
CA ILE A 344 0.78 30.58 11.80
C ILE A 344 2.06 31.27 12.28
N LEU A 345 2.49 30.99 13.51
CA LEU A 345 3.71 31.57 14.10
C LEU A 345 3.73 33.11 14.09
N GLY A 346 2.60 33.76 14.36
CA GLY A 346 2.50 35.23 14.35
C GLY A 346 2.38 35.86 12.95
N GLN A 347 2.35 35.04 11.89
CA GLN A 347 2.17 35.50 10.52
C GLN A 347 0.80 35.12 9.98
N VAL A 348 0.02 36.12 9.57
CA VAL A 348 -1.26 35.91 8.90
C VAL A 348 -1.00 35.41 7.48
N THR A 349 -1.35 34.16 7.22
CA THR A 349 -1.12 33.51 5.93
C THR A 349 -2.46 33.09 5.30
N PRO A 350 -2.69 33.34 3.99
CA PRO A 350 -3.88 32.87 3.32
C PRO A 350 -3.88 31.35 3.19
N GLU A 351 -4.99 30.72 3.55
CA GLU A 351 -5.16 29.29 3.36
C GLU A 351 -5.31 28.94 1.87
N PRO A 352 -4.79 27.77 1.45
CA PRO A 352 -4.97 27.31 0.09
C PRO A 352 -6.45 26.94 -0.15
N LEU A 353 -7.02 27.51 -1.22
CA LEU A 353 -8.38 27.14 -1.64
C LEU A 353 -8.45 25.65 -1.97
N MET A 354 -9.44 24.97 -1.39
CA MET A 354 -9.74 23.58 -1.67
C MET A 354 -10.58 23.47 -2.95
N ARG A 355 -10.13 22.66 -3.91
CA ARG A 355 -10.82 22.42 -5.21
C ARG A 355 -11.23 23.72 -5.96
N PRO A 356 -10.30 24.66 -6.18
CA PRO A 356 -10.62 25.89 -6.88
C PRO A 356 -11.13 25.59 -8.29
N ARG A 357 -12.17 26.31 -8.73
CA ARG A 357 -12.62 26.29 -10.12
C ARG A 357 -11.53 26.89 -11.00
N LEU A 358 -10.98 26.09 -11.91
CA LEU A 358 -9.90 26.54 -12.79
C LEU A 358 -9.87 25.78 -14.11
N THR A 359 -9.28 26.38 -15.14
CA THR A 359 -9.13 25.75 -16.46
C THR A 359 -7.69 25.30 -16.64
N VAL A 360 -7.48 23.98 -16.77
CA VAL A 360 -6.17 23.40 -17.11
C VAL A 360 -6.13 23.00 -18.57
N ASN A 361 -4.97 23.13 -19.20
CA ASN A 361 -4.78 22.75 -20.59
C ASN A 361 -3.85 21.55 -20.68
N PHE A 362 -4.09 20.64 -21.63
CA PHE A 362 -3.20 19.51 -21.90
C PHE A 362 -1.77 20.00 -22.17
N LYS A 363 -0.76 19.33 -21.58
CA LYS A 363 0.65 19.69 -21.77
C LYS A 363 1.48 18.57 -22.34
N TRP A 364 1.34 17.35 -21.85
CA TRP A 364 2.07 16.20 -22.36
C TRP A 364 1.41 14.89 -21.94
N ALA A 365 1.81 13.81 -22.61
CA ALA A 365 1.44 12.45 -22.30
C ALA A 365 2.68 11.57 -22.17
N ASP A 366 2.67 10.69 -21.18
CA ASP A 366 3.76 9.76 -20.92
C ASP A 366 3.24 8.32 -20.85
N LEU A 367 3.98 7.38 -21.43
CA LEU A 367 3.88 5.95 -21.15
C LEU A 367 4.83 5.62 -20.00
N PHE A 368 4.30 5.02 -18.94
CA PHE A 368 5.07 4.51 -17.82
C PHE A 368 4.98 2.98 -17.80
N LEU A 369 6.12 2.30 -17.75
CA LEU A 369 6.23 0.86 -17.61
C LEU A 369 6.62 0.53 -16.17
N PRO A 370 5.67 0.14 -15.29
CA PRO A 370 5.97 -0.11 -13.88
C PRO A 370 7.01 -1.21 -13.68
N THR A 371 6.91 -2.30 -14.47
CA THR A 371 7.81 -3.47 -14.39
C THR A 371 9.28 -3.10 -14.55
N TYR A 372 9.58 -2.13 -15.42
CA TYR A 372 10.94 -1.69 -15.70
C TYR A 372 11.29 -0.34 -15.05
N ASN A 373 10.33 0.27 -14.35
CA ASN A 373 10.41 1.65 -13.85
C ASN A 373 10.85 2.65 -14.94
N LYS A 374 10.42 2.44 -16.18
CA LYS A 374 10.79 3.28 -17.34
C LYS A 374 9.64 4.17 -17.78
N LYS A 375 10.00 5.31 -18.36
CA LYS A 375 9.05 6.33 -18.79
C LYS A 375 9.41 6.89 -20.16
N TYR A 376 8.43 6.92 -21.05
CA TYR A 376 8.58 7.42 -22.41
C TYR A 376 7.56 8.53 -22.66
N THR A 377 8.02 9.73 -23.02
CA THR A 377 7.11 10.83 -23.37
C THR A 377 6.63 10.64 -24.80
N LEU A 378 5.31 10.47 -24.96
CA LEU A 378 4.66 10.19 -26.25
C LEU A 378 4.33 11.49 -27.00
N VAL A 379 3.74 12.45 -26.29
CA VAL A 379 3.27 13.72 -26.84
C VAL A 379 3.66 14.83 -25.89
N THR A 380 4.07 15.99 -26.41
CA THR A 380 4.39 17.16 -25.59
C THR A 380 4.05 18.46 -26.31
N THR A 381 3.73 19.48 -25.52
CA THR A 381 3.65 20.86 -25.98
C THR A 381 5.06 21.48 -25.97
N PRO A 382 5.34 22.46 -26.85
CA PRO A 382 6.67 23.07 -26.94
C PRO A 382 7.19 23.54 -25.57
N GLY A 383 8.46 23.27 -25.29
CA GLY A 383 9.13 23.69 -24.06
C GLY A 383 8.77 22.91 -22.79
N CYS A 384 7.88 21.90 -22.85
CA CYS A 384 7.49 21.14 -21.66
C CYS A 384 8.39 19.93 -21.38
N ARG A 385 8.64 19.06 -22.38
CA ARG A 385 9.45 17.84 -22.24
C ARG A 385 10.15 17.45 -23.54
N LYS A 386 11.18 16.61 -23.42
CA LYS A 386 11.78 15.92 -24.58
C LYS A 386 10.92 14.71 -24.96
N LEU A 387 10.55 14.60 -26.23
CA LEU A 387 9.90 13.41 -26.80
C LEU A 387 10.87 12.22 -26.77
N TRP A 388 10.32 11.02 -26.64
CA TRP A 388 11.11 9.79 -26.75
C TRP A 388 11.77 9.69 -28.16
N PRO A 389 13.10 9.44 -28.27
CA PRO A 389 13.81 9.44 -29.56
C PRO A 389 13.26 8.43 -30.58
N GLY A 390 12.82 7.25 -30.14
CA GLY A 390 12.21 6.25 -31.03
C GLY A 390 10.94 6.72 -31.76
N LEU A 391 10.31 7.82 -31.32
CA LEU A 391 9.17 8.45 -32.02
C LEU A 391 9.57 9.53 -33.03
N LYS A 392 10.87 9.83 -33.16
CA LYS A 392 11.44 10.76 -34.13
C LYS A 392 12.03 10.08 -35.38
N GLY A 393 11.99 8.75 -35.44
CA GLY A 393 12.56 7.97 -36.55
C GLY A 393 13.99 7.46 -36.33
N ASP A 394 14.56 7.65 -35.14
CA ASP A 394 15.84 7.04 -34.77
C ASP A 394 15.64 5.53 -34.50
N ALA A 395 15.79 4.73 -35.55
CA ALA A 395 15.42 3.31 -35.62
C ALA A 395 16.23 2.35 -34.72
N ASN A 396 17.21 2.84 -33.95
CA ASN A 396 18.13 1.99 -33.19
C ASN A 396 17.77 1.82 -31.71
N GLU A 397 16.72 2.46 -31.21
CA GLU A 397 16.33 2.32 -29.80
C GLU A 397 15.22 1.25 -29.63
N LYS A 398 15.60 0.06 -29.17
CA LYS A 398 14.64 -1.00 -28.83
C LYS A 398 13.88 -0.64 -27.54
N ILE A 399 12.57 -0.90 -27.53
CA ILE A 399 11.80 -0.95 -26.27
C ILE A 399 12.35 -2.14 -25.48
N VAL A 400 12.78 -1.86 -24.25
CA VAL A 400 13.51 -2.81 -23.37
C VAL A 400 12.69 -4.02 -22.96
#